data_AF-A0A4V5QV89-F1
#
_entry.id   AF-A0A4V5QV89-F1
#
_cell.length_a   1.000
_cell.length_b   1.000
_cell.length_c   1.000
_cell.angle_alpha   90.00
_cell.angle_beta   90.00
_cell.angle_gamma   90.00
#
_symmetry.space_group_name_H-M   'P 1'
#
loop_
_entity.id
_entity.type
_entity.pdbx_description
1 polymer ?
#
loop_
_entity_poly.entity_id
_entity_poly.type
_entity_poly.pdbx_seq_one_letter_code
_entity_poly.pdbx_strand_id
1 'polypeptide(L)'
;MKNRILALSLLGLSSSVFADSELPSSSYEMTVAVEEQSLKHDFPSVKFDYLGQTLTTSVDECSYTGTLSEDDDNTILLSATMSCTYESGSSYNEMPDFVLKHEGGEASMSFGDGETDMWTYSVTVKKLDL
;
A
#
# COMPACT_ATOMS: atom_id res chain seq x y z
N MET A 1 68.96 -23.05 -21.37
CA MET A 1 67.72 -23.66 -20.85
C MET A 1 67.41 -23.05 -19.50
N LYS A 2 66.13 -22.69 -19.26
CA LYS A 2 65.43 -22.62 -17.93
C LYS A 2 65.91 -21.51 -16.96
N ASN A 3 65.10 -20.65 -16.34
CA ASN A 3 63.65 -20.50 -16.18
C ASN A 3 63.37 -19.02 -15.84
N ARG A 4 62.30 -18.42 -16.39
CA ARG A 4 61.79 -17.11 -15.94
C ARG A 4 60.73 -17.35 -14.86
N ILE A 5 60.89 -16.75 -13.70
CA ILE A 5 59.86 -16.63 -12.67
C ILE A 5 59.41 -15.17 -12.68
N LEU A 6 58.13 -14.94 -12.93
CA LEU A 6 57.48 -13.66 -12.67
C LEU A 6 56.13 -13.97 -12.05
N ALA A 7 56.08 -13.83 -10.73
CA ALA A 7 54.86 -13.86 -9.94
C ALA A 7 54.05 -12.60 -10.25
N LEU A 8 52.82 -12.78 -10.72
CA LEU A 8 51.87 -11.69 -10.93
C LEU A 8 50.92 -11.64 -9.73
N SER A 9 51.14 -10.67 -8.85
CA SER A 9 50.25 -10.31 -7.76
C SER A 9 49.02 -9.60 -8.33
N LEU A 10 47.86 -10.25 -8.38
CA LEU A 10 46.59 -9.58 -8.65
C LEU A 10 46.02 -9.02 -7.34
N LEU A 11 46.27 -7.74 -7.11
CA LEU A 11 45.52 -6.91 -6.17
C LEU A 11 44.13 -6.68 -6.77
N GLY A 12 43.16 -7.50 -6.36
CA GLY A 12 41.74 -7.27 -6.62
C GLY A 12 41.30 -6.06 -5.80
N LEU A 13 41.08 -4.94 -6.47
CA LEU A 13 40.48 -3.74 -5.91
C LEU A 13 39.06 -4.06 -5.45
N SER A 14 38.83 -3.98 -4.14
CA SER A 14 37.52 -4.04 -3.52
C SER A 14 36.70 -2.83 -3.96
N SER A 15 35.89 -2.97 -5.02
CA SER A 15 34.86 -1.99 -5.34
C SER A 15 33.69 -2.20 -4.37
N SER A 16 33.68 -1.45 -3.28
CA SER A 16 32.49 -1.25 -2.45
C SER A 16 31.44 -0.56 -3.33
N VAL A 17 30.51 -1.34 -3.86
CA VAL A 17 29.28 -0.84 -4.47
C VAL A 17 28.46 -0.27 -3.32
N PHE A 18 28.51 1.05 -3.16
CA PHE A 18 27.51 1.76 -2.37
C PHE A 18 26.20 1.61 -3.14
N ALA A 19 25.30 0.79 -2.62
CA ALA A 19 23.91 0.79 -3.07
C ALA A 19 23.36 2.19 -2.79
N ASP A 20 23.15 2.98 -3.85
CA ASP A 20 22.33 4.18 -3.79
C ASP A 20 20.98 3.75 -3.22
N SER A 21 20.76 4.09 -1.95
CA SER A 21 19.44 3.99 -1.35
C SER A 21 18.64 5.15 -1.95
N GLU A 22 18.03 4.92 -3.11
CA GLU A 22 17.07 5.84 -3.69
C GLU A 22 16.02 6.12 -2.61
N LEU A 23 15.97 7.37 -2.15
CA LEU A 23 14.89 7.83 -1.30
C LEU A 23 13.57 7.50 -1.99
N PRO A 24 12.55 7.03 -1.25
CA PRO A 24 11.30 6.65 -1.88
C PRO A 24 10.74 7.83 -2.67
N SER A 25 10.46 7.60 -3.96
CA SER A 25 10.16 8.64 -4.95
C SER A 25 8.84 9.36 -4.71
N SER A 26 8.00 8.83 -3.82
CA SER A 26 6.70 9.40 -3.49
C SER A 26 6.16 8.85 -2.18
N SER A 27 5.53 9.74 -1.39
CA SER A 27 4.71 9.35 -0.24
C SER A 27 3.24 9.64 -0.53
N TYR A 28 2.34 8.95 0.17
CA TYR A 28 0.90 9.05 -0.05
C TYR A 28 0.18 9.20 1.27
N GLU A 29 -0.91 9.98 1.28
CA GLU A 29 -1.90 9.95 2.35
C GLU A 29 -3.16 9.27 1.84
N MET A 30 -3.71 8.34 2.63
CA MET A 30 -4.96 7.66 2.32
C MET A 30 -5.97 7.86 3.43
N THR A 31 -7.21 8.13 3.05
CA THR A 31 -8.39 8.04 3.91
C THR A 31 -9.33 6.98 3.38
N VAL A 32 -9.97 6.25 4.28
CA VAL A 32 -10.93 5.19 3.96
C VAL A 32 -12.20 5.37 4.76
N ALA A 33 -13.34 5.19 4.08
CA ALA A 33 -14.66 5.13 4.67
C ALA A 33 -15.37 3.84 4.26
N VAL A 34 -15.95 3.15 5.22
CA VAL A 34 -16.82 1.98 4.99
C VAL A 34 -18.17 2.25 5.63
N GLU A 35 -19.23 2.22 4.83
CA GLU A 35 -20.60 2.37 5.29
C GLU A 35 -21.34 1.03 5.18
N GLU A 36 -21.92 0.55 6.27
CA GLU A 36 -22.68 -0.70 6.33
C GLU A 36 -24.01 -0.44 7.05
N GLN A 37 -25.15 -0.71 6.40
CA GLN A 37 -26.48 -0.62 7.03
C GLN A 37 -26.72 0.70 7.81
N SER A 38 -26.27 1.83 7.29
CA SER A 38 -26.30 3.19 7.90
C SER A 38 -25.28 3.48 9.02
N LEU A 39 -24.38 2.52 9.33
CA LEU A 39 -23.21 2.75 10.17
C LEU A 39 -22.03 3.15 9.30
N LYS A 40 -21.40 4.27 9.60
CA LYS A 40 -20.25 4.79 8.87
C LYS A 40 -18.98 4.66 9.70
N HIS A 41 -18.00 3.93 9.17
CA HIS A 41 -16.66 3.80 9.72
C HIS A 41 -15.70 4.70 8.93
N ASP A 42 -15.47 5.90 9.45
CA ASP A 42 -14.46 6.82 8.94
C ASP A 42 -13.13 6.53 9.65
N PHE A 43 -12.21 5.88 8.94
CA PHE A 43 -10.92 5.53 9.52
C PHE A 43 -9.98 6.75 9.56
N PRO A 44 -9.09 6.84 10.57
CA PRO A 44 -8.00 7.81 10.57
C PRO A 44 -7.15 7.71 9.30
N SER A 45 -6.67 8.87 8.81
CA SER A 45 -5.78 8.89 7.66
C SER A 45 -4.46 8.19 7.96
N VAL A 46 -3.91 7.52 6.95
CA VAL A 46 -2.62 6.84 7.01
C VAL A 46 -1.66 7.38 5.97
N LYS A 47 -0.40 7.52 6.36
CA LYS A 47 0.67 7.97 5.46
C LYS A 47 1.54 6.78 5.05
N PHE A 48 1.55 6.47 3.75
CA PHE A 48 2.51 5.58 3.14
C PHE A 48 3.77 6.36 2.81
N ASP A 49 4.90 5.98 3.40
CA ASP A 49 6.19 6.61 3.13
C ASP A 49 6.79 6.16 1.78
N TYR A 50 6.33 5.02 1.25
CA TYR A 50 6.76 4.44 -0.02
C TYR A 50 5.74 3.44 -0.56
N LEU A 51 5.73 3.20 -1.88
CA LEU A 51 4.93 2.15 -2.51
C LEU A 51 5.46 0.76 -2.13
N GLY A 52 4.55 -0.18 -1.90
CA GLY A 52 4.80 -1.53 -1.37
C GLY A 52 4.68 -1.61 0.15
N GLN A 53 4.54 -0.49 0.86
CA GLN A 53 4.30 -0.47 2.30
C GLN A 53 2.87 -0.94 2.61
N THR A 54 2.74 -1.83 3.59
CA THR A 54 1.44 -2.21 4.18
C THR A 54 1.24 -1.44 5.48
N LEU A 55 0.08 -0.82 5.64
CA LEU A 55 -0.30 -0.07 6.84
C LEU A 55 -1.64 -0.52 7.38
N THR A 56 -1.83 -0.31 8.68
CA THR A 56 -3.09 -0.62 9.36
C THR A 56 -3.60 0.62 10.08
N THR A 57 -4.90 0.85 9.99
CA THR A 57 -5.64 1.88 10.73
C THR A 57 -6.88 1.26 11.35
N SER A 58 -7.37 1.84 12.44
CA SER A 58 -8.48 1.26 13.20
C SER A 58 -9.43 2.34 13.67
N VAL A 59 -10.72 2.01 13.66
CA VAL A 59 -11.80 2.80 14.24
C VAL A 59 -12.75 1.84 14.95
N ASP A 60 -13.10 2.16 16.19
CA ASP A 60 -13.85 1.26 17.08
C ASP A 60 -13.21 -0.15 17.14
N GLU A 61 -14.00 -1.20 16.93
CA GLU A 61 -13.55 -2.60 16.91
C GLU A 61 -13.20 -3.10 15.49
N CYS A 62 -13.01 -2.18 14.54
CA CYS A 62 -12.66 -2.47 13.15
C CYS A 62 -11.21 -2.06 12.83
N SER A 63 -10.50 -2.94 12.13
CA SER A 63 -9.16 -2.73 11.62
C SER A 63 -9.16 -2.85 10.10
N TYR A 64 -8.57 -1.88 9.44
CA TYR A 64 -8.35 -1.85 7.99
C TYR A 64 -6.85 -1.94 7.72
N THR A 65 -6.44 -2.92 6.91
CA THR A 65 -5.05 -3.12 6.50
C THR A 65 -4.95 -2.95 4.99
N GLY A 66 -4.22 -1.93 4.54
CA GLY A 66 -4.08 -1.59 3.13
C GLY A 66 -2.62 -1.57 2.67
N THR A 67 -2.40 -1.91 1.41
CA THR A 67 -1.10 -1.81 0.71
C THR A 67 -1.31 -1.01 -0.57
N LEU A 68 -0.50 0.04 -0.76
CA LEU A 68 -0.39 0.75 -2.04
C LEU A 68 0.84 0.25 -2.77
N SER A 69 0.70 -0.42 -3.90
CA SER A 69 1.80 -0.91 -4.74
C SER A 69 1.81 -0.27 -6.11
N GLU A 70 2.94 -0.35 -6.80
CA GLU A 70 3.01 -0.07 -8.23
C GLU A 70 2.23 -1.14 -9.00
N ASP A 71 1.49 -0.73 -10.03
CA ASP A 71 0.69 -1.60 -10.90
C ASP A 71 1.20 -1.57 -12.34
N ASP A 72 1.40 -0.35 -12.86
CA ASP A 72 2.03 -0.04 -14.15
C ASP A 72 2.73 1.34 -14.03
N ASP A 73 3.42 1.78 -15.09
CA ASP A 73 4.23 3.02 -15.12
C ASP A 73 3.48 4.28 -14.63
N ASN A 74 2.14 4.30 -14.74
CA ASN A 74 1.30 5.46 -14.41
C ASN A 74 0.18 5.15 -13.39
N THR A 75 0.13 3.95 -12.83
CA THR A 75 -0.95 3.53 -11.91
C THR A 75 -0.40 2.91 -10.63
N ILE A 76 -1.21 3.00 -9.58
CA ILE A 76 -0.98 2.34 -8.30
C ILE A 76 -2.17 1.43 -7.99
N LEU A 77 -1.90 0.29 -7.37
CA LEU A 77 -2.90 -0.65 -6.89
C LEU A 77 -3.07 -0.48 -5.38
N LEU A 78 -4.30 -0.29 -4.95
CA LEU A 78 -4.70 -0.43 -3.56
C LEU A 78 -5.33 -1.81 -3.35
N SER A 79 -4.69 -2.63 -2.51
CA SER A 79 -5.25 -3.87 -2.00
C SER A 79 -5.44 -3.80 -0.49
N ALA A 80 -6.58 -4.28 0.00
CA ALA A 80 -6.90 -4.14 1.41
C ALA A 80 -7.76 -5.26 1.99
N THR A 81 -7.71 -5.38 3.30
CA THR A 81 -8.56 -6.25 4.10
C THR A 81 -9.15 -5.45 5.26
N MET A 82 -10.33 -5.86 5.71
CA MET A 82 -10.97 -5.29 6.89
C MET A 82 -11.42 -6.41 7.83
N SER A 83 -11.14 -6.26 9.11
CA SER A 83 -11.56 -7.18 10.16
C SER A 83 -12.29 -6.39 11.24
N CYS A 84 -13.46 -6.85 11.65
CA CYS A 84 -14.22 -6.21 12.73
C CYS A 84 -14.60 -7.22 13.80
N THR A 85 -14.49 -6.84 15.07
CA THR A 85 -14.88 -7.67 16.22
C THR A 85 -16.18 -7.13 16.81
N TYR A 86 -17.24 -7.94 16.80
CA TYR A 86 -18.52 -7.62 17.39
C TYR A 86 -18.83 -8.57 18.55
N GLU A 87 -19.79 -8.22 19.41
CA GLU A 87 -20.28 -9.11 20.48
C GLU A 87 -20.80 -10.45 19.92
N SER A 88 -21.34 -10.44 18.70
CA SER A 88 -21.86 -11.61 17.99
C SER A 88 -20.79 -12.45 17.27
N GLY A 89 -19.54 -11.97 17.19
CA GLY A 89 -18.43 -12.64 16.52
C GLY A 89 -17.53 -11.69 15.72
N SER A 90 -16.50 -12.24 15.10
CA SER A 90 -15.59 -11.50 14.21
C SER A 90 -15.99 -11.64 12.75
N SER A 91 -15.85 -10.57 11.99
CA SER A 91 -15.91 -10.58 10.53
C SER A 91 -14.53 -10.32 9.93
N TYR A 92 -14.28 -10.89 8.75
CA TYR A 92 -13.10 -10.62 7.93
C TYR A 92 -13.54 -10.50 6.48
N ASN A 93 -13.16 -9.41 5.82
CA ASN A 93 -13.53 -9.10 4.45
C ASN A 93 -12.27 -8.74 3.65
N GLU A 94 -12.10 -9.36 2.49
CA GLU A 94 -11.23 -8.84 1.45
C GLU A 94 -11.94 -7.67 0.79
N MET A 95 -11.26 -6.52 0.72
CA MET A 95 -11.84 -5.31 0.14
C MET A 95 -11.62 -5.34 -1.37
N PRO A 96 -12.52 -4.75 -2.17
CA PRO A 96 -12.29 -4.55 -3.60
C PRO A 96 -10.96 -3.83 -3.85
N ASP A 97 -10.19 -4.33 -4.80
CA ASP A 97 -8.98 -3.65 -5.26
C ASP A 97 -9.34 -2.39 -6.07
N PHE A 98 -8.54 -1.34 -5.91
CA PHE A 98 -8.65 -0.13 -6.72
C PHE A 98 -7.35 0.18 -7.44
N VAL A 99 -7.42 0.28 -8.77
CA VAL A 99 -6.34 0.84 -9.59
C VAL A 99 -6.59 2.34 -9.70
N LEU A 100 -5.66 3.12 -9.15
CA LEU A 100 -5.67 4.57 -9.15
C LEU A 100 -4.54 5.07 -10.04
N LYS A 101 -4.61 6.34 -10.43
CA LYS A 101 -3.47 6.98 -11.09
C LYS A 101 -2.36 7.23 -10.09
N HIS A 102 -1.13 7.35 -10.57
CA HIS A 102 0.04 7.58 -9.73
C HIS A 102 -0.01 8.91 -8.96
N GLU A 103 -0.76 9.92 -9.43
CA GLU A 103 -1.04 11.15 -8.67
C GLU A 103 -2.03 10.97 -7.49
N GLY A 104 -2.62 9.77 -7.35
CA GLY A 104 -3.72 9.49 -6.45
C GLY A 104 -5.09 9.68 -7.11
N GLY A 105 -6.13 9.78 -6.28
CA GLY A 105 -7.50 9.93 -6.72
C GLY A 105 -8.51 9.42 -5.69
N GLU A 106 -9.76 9.35 -6.13
CA GLU A 106 -10.88 8.82 -5.35
C GLU A 106 -11.43 7.59 -6.06
N ALA A 107 -11.80 6.57 -5.29
CA ALA A 107 -12.49 5.39 -5.78
C ALA A 107 -13.55 4.94 -4.77
N SER A 108 -14.63 4.36 -5.27
CA SER A 108 -15.73 3.87 -4.46
C SER A 108 -16.42 2.69 -5.12
N MET A 109 -16.92 1.76 -4.31
CA MET A 109 -17.73 0.63 -4.74
C MET A 109 -18.85 0.40 -3.72
N SER A 110 -20.06 0.19 -4.24
CA SER A 110 -21.23 -0.15 -3.43
C SER A 110 -21.76 -1.53 -3.80
N PHE A 111 -22.18 -2.28 -2.79
CA PHE A 111 -22.88 -3.56 -2.94
C PHE A 111 -24.26 -3.47 -2.30
N GLY A 112 -25.27 -3.90 -3.04
CA GLY A 112 -26.66 -3.84 -2.62
C GLY A 112 -27.57 -4.66 -3.54
N ASP A 113 -28.82 -4.82 -3.12
CA ASP A 113 -29.89 -5.37 -3.95
C ASP A 113 -30.85 -4.22 -4.34
N GLY A 114 -30.90 -3.90 -5.63
CA GLY A 114 -31.76 -2.84 -6.17
C GLY A 114 -31.41 -1.44 -5.65
N GLU A 115 -32.37 -0.78 -4.98
CA GLU A 115 -32.26 0.62 -4.51
C GLU A 115 -31.66 0.78 -3.10
N THR A 116 -31.15 -0.29 -2.50
CA THR A 116 -30.58 -0.23 -1.13
C THR A 116 -29.10 -0.59 -1.17
N ASP A 117 -28.23 0.41 -1.06
CA ASP A 117 -26.81 0.19 -0.83
C ASP A 117 -26.65 -0.40 0.58
N MET A 118 -26.37 -1.70 0.65
CA MET A 118 -26.16 -2.38 1.93
C MET A 118 -24.77 -2.10 2.49
N TRP A 119 -23.83 -1.84 1.58
CA TRP A 119 -22.43 -1.60 1.90
C TRP A 119 -21.77 -0.69 0.86
N THR A 120 -21.04 0.32 1.30
CA THR A 120 -20.24 1.21 0.44
C THR A 120 -18.84 1.32 0.99
N TYR A 121 -17.84 1.12 0.14
CA TYR A 121 -16.43 1.29 0.44
C TYR A 121 -15.85 2.39 -0.44
N SER A 122 -15.26 3.39 0.20
CA SER A 122 -14.69 4.55 -0.48
C SER A 122 -13.28 4.86 0.03
N VAL A 123 -12.42 5.26 -0.89
CA VAL A 123 -11.04 5.65 -0.60
C VAL A 123 -10.71 6.96 -1.28
N THR A 124 -9.86 7.74 -0.62
CA THR A 124 -9.18 8.88 -1.22
C THR A 124 -7.70 8.70 -0.98
N VAL A 125 -6.91 8.73 -2.04
CA VAL A 125 -5.45 8.66 -2.00
C VAL A 125 -4.90 9.95 -2.57
N LYS A 126 -3.99 10.58 -1.86
CA LYS A 126 -3.31 11.80 -2.27
C LYS A 126 -1.83 11.56 -2.30
N LYS A 127 -1.20 11.80 -3.45
CA LYS A 127 0.25 11.90 -3.51
C LYS A 127 0.70 13.13 -2.70
N LEU A 128 1.69 12.94 -1.84
CA LEU A 128 2.31 14.00 -1.08
C LEU A 128 3.62 14.39 -1.78
N ASP A 129 3.68 15.61 -2.28
CA ASP A 129 4.91 16.17 -2.84
C ASP A 129 5.92 16.39 -1.70
N LEU A 130 7.16 15.92 -1.90
CA LEU A 130 8.29 16.11 -0.99
C LEU A 130 8.88 17.52 -1.09
#